data_AF-X0XHF9-F1
#
_entry.id   AF-X0XHF9-F1
#
_cell.length_a   1.000
_cell.length_b   1.000
_cell.length_c   1.000
_cell.angle_alpha   90.00
_cell.angle_beta   90.00
_cell.angle_gamma   90.00
#
_symmetry.space_group_name_H-M   'P 1'
#
loop_
_entity.id
_entity.type
_entity.pdbx_description
1 polymer ?
#
loop_
_entity_poly.entity_id
_entity_poly.type
_entity_poly.pdbx_seq_one_letter_code
_entity_poly.pdbx_strand_id
1 'polypeptide(L)'
;GEAMAVPDIAELRLGVEVQADTVAEAQTQASNAMDKVQQALEDNGVAEKDIQTQQYSIYPVTRWINDKDEQVIVGYRVTNIVVAKIREIDKAGATIDAVAEAGGDSTMIQAISFDVDDKTPYYEQARAKA
;
A
#
# COMPACT_ATOMS: atom_id res chain seq x y z
N GLY A 1 13.52 29.90 -9.47
CA GLY A 1 14.72 29.31 -8.86
C GLY A 1 14.44 27.92 -8.29
N GLU A 2 15.46 27.26 -7.75
CA GLU A 2 15.36 25.96 -7.05
C GLU A 2 15.30 26.19 -5.52
N ALA A 3 14.57 25.32 -4.80
CA ALA A 3 14.54 25.27 -3.35
C ALA A 3 14.76 23.83 -2.90
N MET A 4 15.76 23.59 -2.04
CA MET A 4 15.98 22.30 -1.39
C MET A 4 15.10 22.23 -0.15
N ALA A 5 14.35 21.15 0.01
CA ALA A 5 13.53 20.89 1.18
C ALA A 5 13.95 19.54 1.80
N VAL A 6 14.03 19.49 3.12
CA VAL A 6 14.29 18.25 3.86
C VAL A 6 12.96 17.51 3.98
N PRO A 7 12.85 16.26 3.48
CA PRO A 7 11.63 15.46 3.66
C PRO A 7 11.26 15.33 5.13
N ASP A 8 9.98 15.50 5.45
CA ASP A 8 9.41 15.35 6.79
C ASP A 8 8.39 14.21 6.89
N ILE A 9 8.07 13.57 5.76
CA ILE A 9 7.19 12.40 5.69
C ILE A 9 7.80 11.29 4.82
N ALA A 10 7.39 10.06 5.13
CA ALA A 10 7.50 8.92 4.22
C ALA A 10 6.10 8.52 3.75
N GLU A 11 5.90 8.44 2.44
CA GLU A 11 4.72 7.83 1.84
C GLU A 11 5.02 6.39 1.47
N LEU A 12 4.22 5.49 2.03
CA LEU A 12 4.31 4.06 1.82
C LEU A 12 3.11 3.59 1.00
N ARG A 13 3.36 3.12 -0.23
CA ARG A 13 2.36 2.43 -1.02
C ARG A 13 2.45 0.94 -0.73
N LEU A 14 1.47 0.43 0.01
CA LEU A 14 1.41 -0.94 0.46
C LEU A 14 0.01 -1.51 0.36
N GLY A 15 -0.13 -2.81 0.55
CA GLY A 15 -1.42 -3.45 0.61
C GLY A 15 -1.32 -4.93 0.80
N VAL A 16 -2.38 -5.62 0.39
CA VAL A 16 -2.44 -7.08 0.41
C VAL A 16 -2.87 -7.64 -0.93
N GLU A 17 -2.33 -8.79 -1.27
CA GLU A 17 -2.76 -9.61 -2.39
C GLU A 17 -3.02 -11.04 -1.91
N VAL A 18 -4.21 -11.56 -2.21
CA VAL A 18 -4.59 -12.93 -1.85
C VAL A 18 -5.22 -13.63 -3.04
N GLN A 19 -4.90 -14.91 -3.21
CA GLN A 19 -5.55 -15.78 -4.17
C GLN A 19 -6.26 -16.94 -3.45
N ALA A 20 -7.51 -17.21 -3.81
CA ALA A 20 -8.27 -18.36 -3.33
C ALA A 20 -9.16 -18.95 -4.44
N ASP A 21 -9.73 -20.12 -4.19
CA ASP A 21 -10.56 -20.84 -5.18
C ASP A 21 -11.86 -20.10 -5.49
N THR A 22 -12.42 -19.39 -4.51
CA THR A 22 -13.64 -18.60 -4.66
C THR A 22 -13.41 -17.11 -4.39
N VAL A 23 -14.25 -16.26 -4.99
CA VAL A 23 -14.25 -14.82 -4.71
C VAL A 23 -14.45 -14.55 -3.22
N ALA A 24 -15.41 -15.23 -2.59
CA ALA A 24 -15.77 -14.99 -1.19
C ALA A 24 -14.61 -15.31 -0.24
N GLU A 25 -13.89 -16.41 -0.47
CA GLU A 25 -12.70 -16.76 0.32
C GLU A 25 -11.57 -15.76 0.09
N ALA A 26 -11.28 -15.40 -1.16
CA ALA A 26 -10.22 -14.45 -1.48
C ALA A 26 -10.50 -13.07 -0.85
N GLN A 27 -11.74 -12.60 -0.90
CA GLN A 27 -12.16 -11.35 -0.27
C GLN A 27 -12.03 -11.42 1.25
N THR A 28 -12.51 -12.49 1.88
CA THR A 28 -12.46 -12.63 3.35
C THR A 28 -11.02 -12.63 3.84
N GLN A 29 -10.14 -13.38 3.16
CA GLN A 29 -8.72 -13.44 3.51
C GLN A 29 -8.02 -12.10 3.28
N ALA A 30 -8.28 -11.42 2.15
CA ALA A 30 -7.72 -10.11 1.87
C ALA A 30 -8.18 -9.06 2.89
N SER A 31 -9.47 -9.01 3.24
CA SER A 31 -9.97 -8.09 4.26
C SER A 31 -9.29 -8.33 5.61
N ASN A 32 -9.25 -9.59 6.08
CA ASN A 32 -8.60 -9.92 7.35
C ASN A 32 -7.10 -9.56 7.38
N ALA A 33 -6.40 -9.74 6.27
CA ALA A 33 -5.00 -9.35 6.16
C ALA A 33 -4.84 -7.82 6.16
N MET A 34 -5.70 -7.10 5.43
CA MET A 34 -5.66 -5.65 5.36
C MET A 34 -6.02 -5.01 6.71
N ASP A 35 -6.95 -5.59 7.47
CA ASP A 35 -7.31 -5.12 8.82
C ASP A 35 -6.10 -5.19 9.76
N LYS A 36 -5.31 -6.28 9.69
CA LYS A 36 -4.06 -6.39 10.45
C LYS A 36 -3.02 -5.36 10.02
N VAL A 37 -2.88 -5.13 8.71
CA VAL A 37 -1.95 -4.12 8.19
C VAL A 37 -2.36 -2.72 8.65
N GLN A 38 -3.66 -2.37 8.60
CA GLN A 38 -4.17 -1.09 9.09
C GLN A 38 -3.94 -0.93 10.60
N GLN A 39 -4.24 -1.96 11.40
CA GLN A 39 -3.97 -1.94 12.83
C GLN A 39 -2.47 -1.73 13.12
N ALA A 40 -1.58 -2.40 12.38
CA ALA A 40 -0.14 -2.22 12.55
C ALA A 40 0.33 -0.81 12.18
N LEU A 41 -0.26 -0.18 11.16
CA LEU A 41 0.00 1.23 10.85
C LEU A 41 -0.42 2.15 12.00
N GLU A 42 -1.63 1.94 12.53
CA GLU A 42 -2.19 2.72 13.65
C GLU A 42 -1.38 2.56 14.94
N ASP A 43 -1.01 1.33 15.29
CA ASP A 43 -0.18 1.01 16.46
C ASP A 43 1.22 1.65 16.38
N ASN A 44 1.69 1.93 15.16
CA ASN A 44 2.94 2.63 14.89
C ASN A 44 2.77 4.15 14.68
N GLY A 45 1.59 4.70 14.99
CA GLY A 45 1.35 6.15 15.04
C GLY A 45 0.91 6.78 13.72
N VAL A 46 0.57 5.97 12.70
CA VAL A 46 -0.06 6.49 11.47
C VAL A 46 -1.53 6.75 11.78
N ALA A 47 -1.96 8.01 11.66
CA ALA A 47 -3.36 8.36 11.89
C ALA A 47 -4.25 7.80 10.76
N GLU A 48 -5.48 7.40 11.08
CA GLU A 48 -6.46 6.89 10.10
C GLU A 48 -6.62 7.83 8.89
N LYS A 49 -6.66 9.15 9.12
CA LYS A 49 -6.74 10.17 8.06
C LYS A 49 -5.55 10.17 7.08
N ASP A 50 -4.42 9.65 7.52
CA ASP A 50 -3.16 9.55 6.77
C ASP A 50 -3.05 8.18 6.07
N ILE A 51 -4.08 7.32 6.14
CA ILE A 51 -4.22 6.06 5.41
C ILE A 51 -5.34 6.23 4.37
N GLN A 52 -5.02 6.02 3.09
CA GLN A 52 -5.99 6.18 2.01
C GLN A 52 -5.99 4.97 1.09
N THR A 53 -7.14 4.33 0.93
CA THR A 53 -7.31 3.27 -0.07
C THR A 53 -7.17 3.85 -1.48
N GLN A 54 -6.22 3.30 -2.23
CA GLN A 54 -5.94 3.69 -3.60
C GLN A 54 -6.54 2.73 -4.62
N GLN A 55 -6.57 1.44 -4.29
CA GLN A 55 -7.03 0.43 -5.24
C GLN A 55 -7.64 -0.76 -4.51
N TYR A 56 -8.79 -1.21 -4.98
CA TYR A 56 -9.36 -2.50 -4.63
C TYR A 56 -9.80 -3.19 -5.90
N SER A 57 -9.31 -4.39 -6.15
CA SER A 57 -9.63 -5.14 -7.38
C SER A 57 -9.74 -6.63 -7.14
N ILE A 58 -10.65 -7.26 -7.89
CA ILE A 58 -10.87 -8.70 -7.90
C ILE A 58 -10.75 -9.18 -9.34
N TYR A 59 -9.86 -10.13 -9.59
CA TYR A 59 -9.65 -10.69 -10.92
C TYR A 59 -9.68 -12.21 -10.90
N PRO A 60 -10.30 -12.87 -11.91
CA PRO A 60 -10.17 -14.31 -12.07
C PRO A 60 -8.71 -14.66 -12.40
N VAL A 61 -8.22 -15.74 -11.82
CA VAL A 61 -6.95 -16.35 -12.18
C VAL A 61 -7.25 -17.52 -13.09
N THR A 62 -6.65 -17.52 -14.27
CA THR A 62 -6.93 -18.52 -15.30
C THR A 62 -5.71 -19.35 -15.63
N ARG A 63 -5.93 -20.61 -16.01
CA ARG A 63 -4.90 -21.50 -16.53
C ARG A 63 -5.31 -21.99 -17.92
N TRP A 64 -4.36 -21.98 -18.84
CA TRP A 64 -4.52 -22.62 -20.15
C TRP A 64 -4.29 -24.12 -20.04
N ILE A 65 -5.20 -24.93 -20.58
CA ILE A 65 -5.09 -26.39 -20.65
C ILE A 65 -4.81 -26.79 -22.11
N ASN A 66 -3.55 -27.12 -22.39
CA ASN A 66 -3.07 -27.43 -23.74
C ASN A 66 -3.85 -28.57 -24.42
N ASP A 67 -4.13 -29.64 -23.69
CA ASP A 67 -4.75 -30.86 -24.25
C ASP A 67 -6.20 -30.65 -24.71
N LYS A 68 -6.83 -29.58 -24.25
CA LYS A 68 -8.22 -29.23 -24.51
C LYS A 68 -8.37 -27.89 -25.24
N ASP A 69 -7.26 -27.20 -25.51
CA ASP A 69 -7.24 -25.88 -26.13
C ASP A 69 -8.20 -24.87 -25.44
N GLU A 70 -8.25 -24.92 -24.10
CA GLU A 70 -9.21 -24.15 -23.30
C GLU A 70 -8.55 -23.33 -22.17
N GLN A 71 -9.13 -22.16 -21.87
CA GLN A 71 -8.79 -21.35 -20.71
C GLN A 71 -9.81 -21.60 -19.60
N VAL A 72 -9.36 -22.11 -18.45
CA VAL A 72 -10.22 -22.34 -17.29
C VAL A 72 -9.88 -21.39 -16.16
N ILE A 73 -10.89 -20.97 -15.39
CA ILE A 73 -10.69 -20.24 -14.14
C ILE A 73 -10.23 -21.25 -13.08
N VAL A 74 -9.14 -20.93 -12.39
CA VAL A 74 -8.54 -21.75 -11.32
C VAL A 74 -8.54 -21.04 -9.96
N GLY A 75 -9.19 -19.89 -9.87
CA GLY A 75 -9.33 -19.13 -8.63
C GLY A 75 -9.56 -17.65 -8.90
N TYR A 76 -9.44 -16.86 -7.84
CA TYR A 76 -9.64 -15.41 -7.85
C TYR A 76 -8.55 -14.75 -7.02
N ARG A 77 -8.04 -13.64 -7.53
CA ARG A 77 -7.06 -12.80 -6.86
C ARG A 77 -7.70 -11.49 -6.44
N VAL A 78 -7.57 -11.16 -5.17
CA VAL A 78 -8.01 -9.88 -4.59
C VAL A 78 -6.77 -9.09 -4.23
N THR A 79 -6.72 -7.84 -4.68
CA THR A 79 -5.67 -6.88 -4.35
C THR A 79 -6.31 -5.67 -3.69
N ASN A 80 -5.80 -5.25 -2.54
CA ASN A 80 -6.19 -4.02 -1.86
C ASN A 80 -4.93 -3.22 -1.53
N ILE A 81 -4.79 -2.03 -2.10
CA ILE A 81 -3.64 -1.13 -1.92
C ILE A 81 -4.10 0.15 -1.25
N VAL A 82 -3.36 0.57 -0.24
CA VAL A 82 -3.45 1.86 0.43
C VAL A 82 -2.17 2.66 0.24
N VAL A 83 -2.26 3.96 0.45
CA VAL A 83 -1.11 4.83 0.69
C VAL A 83 -1.19 5.30 2.13
N ALA A 84 -0.13 5.04 2.88
CA ALA A 84 0.02 5.47 4.26
C ALA A 84 1.09 6.57 4.34
N LYS A 85 0.76 7.67 5.02
CA LYS A 85 1.69 8.78 5.27
C LYS A 85 2.24 8.68 6.68
N ILE A 86 3.53 8.37 6.78
CA ILE A 86 4.28 8.25 8.02
C ILE A 86 4.96 9.60 8.30
N ARG A 87 4.53 10.27 9.37
CA ARG A 87 5.04 11.60 9.76
C ARG A 87 6.28 11.53 10.63
N GLU A 88 6.44 10.44 11.37
CA GLU A 88 7.65 10.17 12.14
C GLU A 88 8.66 9.42 11.24
N ILE A 89 9.35 10.15 10.36
CA ILE A 89 10.25 9.58 9.35
C ILE A 89 11.33 8.66 9.95
N ASP A 90 11.82 8.96 11.15
CA ASP A 90 12.80 8.15 11.88
C ASP A 90 12.26 6.77 12.28
N LYS A 91 10.92 6.62 12.37
CA LYS A 91 10.24 5.36 12.68
C LYS A 91 9.77 4.61 11.43
N ALA A 92 9.92 5.19 10.23
CA ALA A 92 9.36 4.62 9.01
C ALA A 92 9.83 3.17 8.76
N GLY A 93 11.10 2.86 9.01
CA GLY A 93 11.62 1.49 8.89
C GLY A 93 10.91 0.51 9.82
N ALA A 94 10.78 0.85 11.11
CA ALA A 94 10.07 0.02 12.08
C ALA A 94 8.58 -0.14 11.73
N THR A 95 7.94 0.91 11.23
CA THR A 95 6.55 0.84 10.74
C THR A 95 6.44 -0.13 9.55
N ILE A 96 7.37 -0.08 8.60
CA ILE A 96 7.41 -0.97 7.42
C ILE A 96 7.60 -2.43 7.84
N ASP A 97 8.49 -2.70 8.80
CA ASP A 97 8.70 -4.05 9.31
C ASP A 97 7.44 -4.59 10.01
N ALA A 98 6.79 -3.76 10.84
CA ALA A 98 5.58 -4.14 11.56
C ALA A 98 4.40 -4.46 10.62
N VAL A 99 4.20 -3.70 9.55
CA VAL A 99 3.13 -3.98 8.58
C VAL A 99 3.43 -5.23 7.76
N ALA A 100 4.70 -5.48 7.42
CA ALA A 100 5.11 -6.70 6.73
C ALA A 100 4.89 -7.95 7.60
N GLU A 101 5.20 -7.87 8.89
CA GLU A 101 4.92 -8.94 9.85
C GLU A 101 3.41 -9.17 10.02
N ALA A 102 2.62 -8.09 10.16
CA ALA A 102 1.19 -8.17 10.38
C ALA A 102 0.40 -8.73 9.18
N GLY A 103 0.76 -8.30 7.96
CA GLY A 103 0.15 -8.79 6.73
C GLY A 103 0.69 -10.16 6.28
N GLY A 104 1.87 -10.56 6.77
CA GLY A 104 2.52 -11.82 6.43
C GLY A 104 2.78 -11.96 4.93
N ASP A 105 2.66 -13.18 4.42
CA ASP A 105 2.91 -13.52 3.01
C ASP A 105 1.94 -12.83 2.03
N SER A 106 0.82 -12.31 2.52
CA SER A 106 -0.14 -11.54 1.70
C SER A 106 0.32 -10.10 1.46
N THR A 107 1.35 -9.61 2.16
CA THR A 107 1.77 -8.20 2.10
C THR A 107 2.39 -7.86 0.75
N MET A 108 1.96 -6.73 0.20
CA MET A 108 2.54 -6.16 -1.02
C MET A 108 3.05 -4.75 -0.76
N ILE A 109 4.37 -4.59 -0.58
CA ILE A 109 5.02 -3.27 -0.55
C ILE A 109 5.43 -2.91 -1.99
N GLN A 110 4.89 -1.80 -2.49
CA GLN A 110 5.09 -1.40 -3.89
C GLN A 110 6.08 -0.26 -4.05
N ALA A 111 6.04 0.73 -3.14
CA ALA A 111 6.94 1.86 -3.17
C ALA A 111 7.05 2.51 -1.80
N ILE A 112 8.23 3.08 -1.54
CA ILE A 112 8.50 3.98 -0.43
C ILE A 112 9.08 5.25 -1.04
N SER A 113 8.46 6.39 -0.76
CA SER A 113 8.94 7.70 -1.18
C SER A 113 9.02 8.64 0.01
N PHE A 114 9.97 9.56 -0.02
CA PHE A 114 10.13 10.59 1.00
C PHE A 114 9.74 11.93 0.42
N ASP A 115 8.94 12.69 1.14
CA ASP A 115 8.38 13.94 0.66
C ASP A 115 8.25 14.96 1.79
N VAL A 116 7.81 16.16 1.43
CA VAL A 116 7.45 17.23 2.36
C VAL A 116 5.93 17.35 2.38
N ASP A 117 5.33 17.28 3.57
CA ASP A 117 3.87 17.33 3.72
C ASP A 117 3.29 18.68 3.29
N ASP A 118 3.88 19.79 3.75
CA ASP A 118 3.52 21.14 3.31
C ASP A 118 4.58 21.75 2.40
N LYS A 119 4.30 21.70 1.09
CA LYS A 119 5.17 22.26 0.05
C LYS A 119 4.96 23.76 -0.17
N THR A 120 3.93 24.36 0.41
CA THR A 120 3.54 25.76 0.17
C THR A 120 4.70 26.74 0.41
N PRO A 121 5.44 26.66 1.54
CA PRO A 121 6.54 27.59 1.82
C PRO A 121 7.67 27.50 0.79
N TYR A 122 7.91 26.32 0.22
CA TYR A 122 8.97 26.09 -0.76
C TYR A 122 8.58 26.60 -2.16
N TYR A 123 7.30 26.52 -2.53
CA TYR A 123 6.81 27.13 -3.76
C TYR A 123 6.91 28.65 -3.73
N GLU A 124 6.62 29.28 -2.60
CA GLU A 124 6.77 30.73 -2.43
C GLU A 124 8.25 31.16 -2.57
N GLN A 125 9.17 30.44 -1.93
CA GLN A 125 10.61 30.69 -2.07
C GLN A 125 11.11 30.50 -3.51
N ALA A 126 10.64 29.47 -4.20
CA ALA A 126 11.03 29.19 -5.59
C ALA A 126 10.54 30.28 -6.56
N ARG A 127 9.32 30.79 -6.34
CA ARG A 127 8.72 31.91 -7.08
C ARG A 127 9.43 33.24 -6.81
N ALA A 128 9.83 33.51 -5.57
CA ALA A 128 10.58 34.73 -5.22
C ALA A 128 12.00 34.77 -5.81
N LYS A 129 12.56 33.60 -6.19
CA LYS A 129 13.89 33.44 -6.80
C LYS A 129 13.83 33.19 -8.33
N ALA A 130 12.69 33.41 -8.98
CA ALA A 130 12.52 33.29 -10.44
C ALA A 130 12.47 34.69 -11.07
#